data_AF-A0A086ZU36-F1
#
_entry.id   AF-A0A086ZU36-F1
#
_cell.length_a   1.000
_cell.length_b   1.000
_cell.length_c   1.000
_cell.angle_alpha   90.00
_cell.angle_beta   90.00
_cell.angle_gamma   90.00
#
_symmetry.space_group_name_H-M   'P 1'
#
loop_
_entity.id
_entity.type
_entity.pdbx_description
1 polymer ?
#
loop_
_entity_poly.entity_id
_entity_poly.type
_entity_poly.pdbx_seq_one_letter_code
_entity_poly.pdbx_strand_id
1 'polypeptide(L)'
;MRFRKISSCPRCHGRITARWEHRTEPYASPYWQLIFQCTHCRQRCRLDWDFEPYKGIYYLHAIRRWNLICNGAHQYQHIYQTLKGNK
;
A
#
# COMPACT_ATOMS: atom_id res chain seq x y z
N MET A 1 -0.52 10.65 -17.05
CA MET A 1 -1.36 10.02 -16.00
C MET A 1 -1.14 10.71 -14.65
N ARG A 2 -2.16 11.38 -14.10
CA ARG A 2 -2.13 12.10 -12.80
C ARG A 2 -2.43 11.13 -11.63
N PHE A 3 -1.47 10.30 -11.24
CA PHE A 3 -1.61 9.50 -10.01
C PHE A 3 -1.23 10.34 -8.78
N ARG A 4 -2.01 11.40 -8.48
CA ARG A 4 -1.95 12.11 -7.20
C ARG A 4 -2.94 11.57 -6.17
N LYS A 5 -3.90 10.73 -6.60
CA LYS A 5 -4.99 10.21 -5.78
C LYS A 5 -4.79 8.72 -5.50
N ILE A 6 -4.93 8.35 -4.23
CA ILE A 6 -4.92 6.97 -3.74
C ILE A 6 -6.28 6.35 -4.04
N SER A 7 -6.30 5.21 -4.73
CA SER A 7 -7.53 4.45 -4.99
C SER A 7 -8.21 4.02 -3.70
N SER A 8 -9.54 3.96 -3.72
CA SER A 8 -10.34 3.51 -2.58
C SER A 8 -10.08 2.05 -2.23
N CYS A 9 -10.49 1.64 -1.03
CA CYS A 9 -10.37 0.25 -0.60
C CYS A 9 -11.10 -0.70 -1.57
N PRO A 10 -10.46 -1.77 -2.06
CA PRO A 10 -11.09 -2.71 -2.99
C PRO A 10 -12.20 -3.55 -2.35
N ARG A 11 -12.28 -3.59 -1.01
CA ARG A 11 -13.27 -4.36 -0.26
C ARG A 11 -14.55 -3.57 0.05
N CYS A 12 -14.41 -2.35 0.53
CA CYS A 12 -15.54 -1.54 1.03
C CYS A 12 -15.66 -0.17 0.34
N HIS A 13 -14.82 0.13 -0.64
CA HIS A 13 -14.73 1.43 -1.31
C HIS A 13 -14.45 2.64 -0.39
N GLY A 14 -14.11 2.39 0.88
CA GLY A 14 -13.77 3.41 1.86
C GLY A 14 -12.44 4.11 1.59
N ARG A 15 -12.25 5.28 2.23
CA ARG A 15 -11.03 6.09 2.11
C ARG A 15 -9.80 5.36 2.65
N ILE A 16 -8.70 5.45 1.90
CA ILE A 16 -7.39 4.95 2.27
C ILE A 16 -6.51 6.08 2.80
N THR A 17 -5.81 5.81 3.89
CA THR A 17 -4.72 6.64 4.41
C THR A 17 -3.39 5.92 4.21
N ALA A 18 -2.33 6.66 3.91
CA ALA A 18 -0.98 6.12 3.78
C ALA A 18 -0.06 6.76 4.82
N ARG A 19 0.74 5.95 5.52
CA ARG A 19 1.71 6.42 6.52
C ARG A 19 3.02 5.65 6.41
N TRP A 20 4.14 6.36 6.57
CA TRP A 20 5.46 5.76 6.68
C TRP A 20 5.72 5.34 8.13
N GLU A 21 6.25 4.14 8.30
CA GLU A 21 6.74 3.63 9.57
C GLU A 21 8.19 3.17 9.37
N HIS A 22 9.07 3.57 10.27
CA HIS A 22 10.41 3.01 10.36
C HIS A 22 10.35 1.77 11.24
N ARG A 23 10.80 0.63 10.73
CA ARG A 23 10.79 -0.66 11.41
C ARG A 23 12.20 -1.05 11.82
N THR A 24 12.35 -1.34 13.10
CA THR A 24 13.57 -1.88 13.69
C THR A 24 13.20 -3.17 14.41
N GLU A 25 13.63 -4.30 13.86
CA GLU A 25 13.40 -5.62 14.46
C GLU A 25 14.74 -6.17 14.97
N PRO A 26 14.76 -6.92 16.10
CA PRO A 26 15.97 -7.59 16.54
C PRO A 26 16.46 -8.55 15.45
N TYR A 27 17.76 -8.48 15.12
CA TYR A 27 18.43 -9.34 14.13
C TYR A 27 18.02 -9.11 12.66
N ALA A 28 17.30 -8.03 12.33
CA ALA A 28 17.03 -7.62 10.96
C ALA A 28 17.58 -6.22 10.69
N SER A 29 17.99 -5.97 9.44
CA SER A 29 18.32 -4.61 9.01
C SER A 29 17.10 -3.72 9.14
N PRO A 30 17.25 -2.47 9.64
CA PRO A 30 16.15 -1.53 9.70
C PRO A 30 15.60 -1.24 8.30
N TYR A 31 14.28 -1.13 8.19
CA TYR A 31 13.61 -0.88 6.92
C TYR A 31 12.46 0.11 7.08
N TRP A 32 12.06 0.73 5.98
CA TRP A 32 10.92 1.64 5.93
C TRP A 32 9.71 0.94 5.33
N GLN A 33 8.56 1.11 5.96
CA GLN A 33 7.31 0.49 5.54
C GLN A 33 6.26 1.58 5.27
N LEU A 34 5.69 1.60 4.07
CA LEU A 34 4.50 2.41 3.79
C LEU A 34 3.25 1.55 3.99
N ILE A 35 2.38 1.99 4.89
CA ILE A 35 1.14 1.29 5.22
C ILE A 35 -0.02 2.03 4.59
N PHE A 36 -0.71 1.37 3.65
CA PHE A 36 -2.02 1.76 3.15
C PHE A 36 -3.10 1.11 4.01
N GLN A 37 -3.93 1.91 4.67
CA GLN A 37 -4.98 1.42 5.55
C GLN A 37 -6.34 2.02 5.20
N CYS A 38 -7.37 1.18 5.13
CA CYS A 38 -8.74 1.65 5.04
C CYS A 38 -9.24 2.18 6.38
N THR A 39 -9.83 3.36 6.35
CA THR A 39 -10.45 4.00 7.53
C THR A 39 -11.72 3.28 8.00
N HIS A 40 -12.45 2.62 7.08
CA HIS A 40 -13.70 1.92 7.39
C HIS A 40 -13.47 0.46 7.79
N CYS A 41 -13.03 -0.40 6.87
CA CYS A 41 -12.90 -1.85 7.14
C CYS A 41 -11.55 -2.25 7.77
N ARG A 42 -10.68 -1.28 8.07
CA ARG A 42 -9.35 -1.48 8.67
C ARG A 42 -8.38 -2.39 7.90
N GLN A 43 -8.74 -2.82 6.68
CA GLN A 43 -7.85 -3.57 5.78
C GLN A 43 -6.54 -2.82 5.57
N ARG A 44 -5.42 -3.54 5.61
CA ARG A 44 -4.06 -2.98 5.46
C ARG A 44 -3.32 -3.65 4.31
N CYS A 45 -2.54 -2.86 3.60
CA CYS A 45 -1.52 -3.32 2.68
C CYS A 45 -0.22 -2.61 3.04
N ARG A 46 0.88 -3.36 3.03
CA ARG A 46 2.21 -2.89 3.41
C ARG A 46 3.11 -3.00 2.21
N LEU A 47 3.95 -2.00 2.03
CA LEU A 47 5.03 -2.00 1.05
C LEU A 47 6.32 -1.66 1.81
N ASP A 48 7.34 -2.48 1.62
CA ASP A 48 8.60 -2.38 2.36
C ASP A 48 9.72 -1.82 1.46
N TRP A 49 10.65 -1.10 2.08
CA TRP A 49 11.82 -0.47 1.46
C TRP A 49 13.03 -0.64 2.37
N ASP A 50 14.12 -1.14 1.82
CA ASP A 50 15.38 -1.37 2.55
C ASP A 50 16.21 -0.09 2.76
N PHE A 51 15.70 1.07 2.31
CA PHE A 51 16.37 2.36 2.39
C PHE A 51 15.40 3.47 2.78
N GLU A 52 15.92 4.56 3.33
CA GLU A 52 15.11 5.73 3.66
C GLU A 52 14.48 6.34 2.39
N PRO A 53 13.14 6.35 2.28
CA PRO A 53 12.49 6.81 1.08
C PRO A 53 12.56 8.34 1.03
N TYR A 54 13.12 8.88 -0.06
CA TYR A 54 12.91 10.28 -0.40
C TYR A 54 11.41 10.53 -0.62
N LYS A 55 10.78 11.14 0.39
CA LYS A 55 9.32 11.09 0.63
C LYS A 55 8.46 11.54 -0.55
N GLY A 56 8.97 12.30 -1.51
CA GLY A 56 8.20 12.74 -2.69
C GLY A 56 8.04 11.66 -3.77
N ILE A 57 9.15 11.17 -4.32
CA ILE A 57 9.14 10.29 -5.50
C ILE A 57 8.65 8.89 -5.13
N TYR A 58 9.21 8.30 -4.06
CA TYR A 58 8.85 6.94 -3.64
C TYR A 58 7.40 6.84 -3.19
N TYR A 59 6.85 7.90 -2.59
CA TYR A 59 5.44 7.96 -2.25
C TYR A 59 4.55 7.92 -3.49
N LEU A 60 4.89 8.64 -4.56
CA LEU A 60 4.16 8.56 -5.84
C LEU A 60 4.25 7.16 -6.47
N HIS A 61 5.42 6.52 -6.42
CA HIS A 61 5.57 5.13 -6.88
C HIS A 61 4.71 4.17 -6.06
N ALA A 62 4.67 4.35 -4.74
CA ALA A 62 3.84 3.54 -3.86
C ALA A 62 2.34 3.72 -4.14
N ILE A 63 1.89 4.97 -4.37
CA ILE A 63 0.50 5.25 -4.78
C ILE A 63 0.17 4.56 -6.11
N ARG A 64 1.08 4.63 -7.09
CA ARG A 64 0.90 3.93 -8.38
C ARG A 64 0.74 2.43 -8.17
N ARG A 65 1.61 1.83 -7.35
CA ARG A 65 1.56 0.39 -7.03
C ARG A 65 0.25 0.03 -6.34
N TRP A 66 -0.18 0.80 -5.34
CA TRP A 66 -1.48 0.63 -4.68
C TRP A 66 -2.64 0.70 -5.68
N ASN A 67 -2.63 1.67 -6.59
CA ASN A 67 -3.68 1.82 -7.59
C ASN A 67 -3.70 0.63 -8.57
N LEU A 68 -2.54 0.11 -8.97
CA LEU A 68 -2.45 -1.10 -9.80
C LEU A 68 -3.04 -2.33 -9.07
N ILE A 69 -2.76 -2.48 -7.77
CA ILE A 69 -3.34 -3.53 -6.94
C ILE A 69 -4.86 -3.38 -6.89
N CYS A 70 -5.37 -2.19 -6.59
CA CYS A 70 -6.82 -1.93 -6.48
C CYS A 70 -7.57 -2.10 -7.79
N ASN A 71 -6.90 -1.86 -8.92
CA ASN A 71 -7.46 -2.06 -10.25
C ASN A 71 -7.36 -3.51 -10.73
N GLY A 72 -6.78 -4.42 -9.94
CA GLY A 72 -6.66 -5.83 -10.28
C GLY A 72 -5.70 -6.10 -11.44
N ALA A 73 -4.62 -5.31 -11.56
CA ALA A 73 -3.57 -5.58 -12.56
C ALA A 73 -3.08 -7.04 -12.43
N HIS A 74 -2.85 -7.71 -13.57
CA HIS A 74 -2.56 -9.15 -13.62
C HIS A 74 -1.44 -9.59 -12.66
N GLN A 75 -0.34 -8.83 -12.60
CA GLN A 75 0.80 -9.07 -11.70
C GLN A 75 0.47 -8.97 -10.19
N TYR A 76 -0.70 -8.43 -9.82
CA TYR A 76 -1.15 -8.26 -8.44
C TYR A 76 -2.50 -8.93 -8.18
N GLN A 77 -2.97 -9.79 -9.07
CA GLN A 77 -4.30 -10.41 -8.98
C GLN A 77 -4.50 -11.19 -7.68
N HIS A 78 -3.49 -11.93 -7.23
CA HIS A 78 -3.53 -12.66 -5.96
C HIS A 78 -3.72 -11.70 -4.77
N ILE A 79 -2.94 -10.61 -4.71
CA ILE A 79 -3.03 -9.59 -3.66
C ILE A 79 -4.41 -8.92 -3.70
N TYR A 80 -4.91 -8.57 -4.88
CA TYR A 80 -6.22 -7.98 -5.06
C TYR A 80 -7.34 -8.89 -4.54
N GLN A 81 -7.31 -10.18 -4.86
CA GLN A 81 -8.29 -11.16 -4.36
C GLN A 81 -8.24 -11.28 -2.83
N THR A 82 -7.05 -11.39 -2.25
CA THR A 82 -6.88 -11.38 -0.78
C THR A 82 -7.45 -10.12 -0.15
N LEU A 83 -7.22 -8.95 -0.76
CA LEU A 83 -7.70 -7.67 -0.26
C LEU A 83 -9.22 -7.52 -0.38
N LYS A 84 -9.82 -8.03 -1.45
CA LYS A 84 -11.27 -8.03 -1.66
C LYS A 84 -12.00 -8.95 -0.67
N GLY A 85 -11.25 -9.88 -0.06
CA GLY A 85 -11.77 -10.96 0.75
C GLY A 85 -12.17 -12.11 -0.15
N ASN A 86 -11.65 -13.31 0.13
CA ASN A 86 -12.21 -14.53 -0.44
C ASN A 86 -13.67 -14.61 0.04
N LYS A 87 -14.61 -14.64 -0.92
CA LYS A 87 -15.97 -15.10 -0.63
C LYS A 87 -15.94 -16.60 -0.44
#